data_AF-X0TKC9-F1
#
_entry.id   AF-X0TKC9-F1
#
_cell.length_a   1.000
_cell.length_b   1.000
_cell.length_c   1.000
_cell.angle_alpha   90.00
_cell.angle_beta   90.00
_cell.angle_gamma   90.00
#
_symmetry.space_group_name_H-M   'P 1'
#
loop_
_entity.id
_entity.type
_entity.pdbx_description
1 polymer ?
#
loop_
_entity_poly.entity_id
_entity_poly.type
_entity_poly.pdbx_seq_one_letter_code
_entity_poly.pdbx_strand_id
1 'polypeptide(L)'
;MTDILPAFLKRELRTKFIGKSILYYAVTSSTMDMAKQAIRDGAAEGTIVIADHQTAGRGRLGRKWLSPPDSSILLSIILHPNLEQLPRLTMVAALAVAQSIEKLTGLEPAIKWPNDVLIDGKKVSGVLIESDVQGDTVNYAIVGIALNVNLD
;
A
#
# COMPACT_ATOMS: atom_id res chain seq x y z
N MET A 1 14.86 3.05 13.06
CA MET A 1 13.77 2.16 13.50
C MET A 1 12.48 2.95 13.46
N THR A 2 11.76 2.85 12.36
CA THR A 2 10.38 3.31 12.32
C THR A 2 9.59 2.33 13.17
N ASP A 3 9.21 2.68 14.39
CA ASP A 3 8.46 1.78 15.28
C ASP A 3 7.02 1.63 14.75
N ILE A 4 6.84 0.81 13.70
CA ILE A 4 5.53 0.51 13.10
C ILE A 4 4.85 -0.60 13.92
N LEU A 5 4.74 -0.38 15.22
CA LEU A 5 4.10 -1.32 16.14
C LEU A 5 2.60 -1.43 15.80
N PRO A 6 2.08 -2.62 15.44
CA PRO A 6 0.67 -2.78 15.08
C PRO A 6 -0.30 -2.29 16.16
N ALA A 7 0.08 -2.42 17.43
CA ALA A 7 -0.69 -1.94 18.57
C ALA A 7 -0.84 -0.41 18.58
N PHE A 8 0.21 0.31 18.22
CA PHE A 8 0.16 1.77 18.09
C PHE A 8 -0.74 2.18 16.92
N LEU A 9 -0.52 1.58 15.74
CA LEU A 9 -1.32 1.88 14.55
C LEU A 9 -2.82 1.64 14.77
N LYS A 10 -3.20 0.50 15.37
CA LYS A 10 -4.61 0.19 15.64
C LYS A 10 -5.28 1.23 16.54
N ARG A 11 -4.54 1.85 17.47
CA ARG A 11 -5.06 2.86 18.39
C ARG A 11 -5.30 4.20 17.70
N GLU A 12 -4.39 4.60 16.81
CA GLU A 12 -4.45 5.91 16.14
C GLU A 12 -5.42 5.91 14.93
N LEU A 13 -5.72 4.75 14.34
CA LEU A 13 -6.59 4.63 13.17
C LEU A 13 -8.09 4.76 13.51
N ARG A 14 -8.67 5.91 13.14
CA ARG A 14 -10.11 6.23 13.29
C ARG A 14 -11.02 5.78 12.14
N THR A 15 -10.47 5.04 11.19
CA THR A 15 -11.19 4.43 10.06
C THR A 15 -12.29 3.48 10.54
N LYS A 16 -13.32 3.28 9.71
CA LYS A 16 -14.42 2.35 10.05
C LYS A 16 -14.03 0.88 9.87
N PHE A 17 -13.32 0.54 8.80
CA PHE A 17 -12.98 -0.85 8.46
C PHE A 17 -11.49 -1.06 8.09
N ILE A 18 -10.87 -0.14 7.35
CA ILE A 18 -9.43 -0.23 6.99
C ILE A 18 -8.56 -0.18 8.25
N GLY A 19 -7.62 -1.11 8.40
CA GLY A 19 -6.66 -1.13 9.52
C GLY A 19 -7.21 -1.60 10.86
N LYS A 20 -8.42 -2.20 10.89
CA LYS A 20 -8.92 -2.90 12.08
C LYS A 20 -8.18 -4.23 12.33
N SER A 21 -7.73 -4.86 11.26
CA SER A 21 -6.73 -5.93 11.30
C SER A 21 -5.43 -5.44 10.65
N ILE A 22 -4.31 -5.69 11.32
CA ILE A 22 -2.97 -5.33 10.84
C ILE A 22 -2.09 -6.55 11.02
N LEU A 23 -1.51 -7.02 9.92
CA LEU A 23 -0.48 -8.04 9.87
C LEU A 23 0.85 -7.34 9.64
N TYR A 24 1.83 -7.62 10.49
CA TYR A 24 3.14 -6.99 10.42
C TYR A 24 4.23 -8.04 10.27
N TYR A 25 5.22 -7.72 9.45
CA TYR A 25 6.37 -8.56 9.17
C TYR A 25 7.64 -7.71 9.23
N ALA A 26 8.62 -8.08 10.04
CA ALA A 26 9.92 -7.42 10.01
C ALA A 26 10.57 -7.55 8.62
N VAL A 27 10.50 -8.75 8.02
CA VAL A 27 11.01 -9.04 6.68
C VAL A 27 10.01 -9.95 5.95
N THR A 28 9.73 -9.65 4.68
CA THR A 28 8.94 -10.51 3.79
C THR A 28 9.45 -10.44 2.35
N SER A 29 9.00 -11.33 1.46
CA SER A 29 9.25 -11.20 0.03
C SER A 29 8.50 -9.99 -0.54
N SER A 30 7.19 -9.93 -0.31
CA SER A 30 6.33 -8.79 -0.63
C SER A 30 5.09 -8.76 0.26
N THR A 31 4.68 -7.57 0.70
CA THR A 31 3.40 -7.33 1.38
C THR A 31 2.20 -7.75 0.55
N MET A 32 2.31 -7.68 -0.79
CA MET A 32 1.28 -8.14 -1.73
C MET A 32 1.10 -9.67 -1.67
N ASP A 33 2.19 -10.43 -1.55
CA ASP A 33 2.12 -11.90 -1.46
C ASP A 33 1.52 -12.33 -0.12
N MET A 34 1.93 -11.65 0.96
CA MET A 34 1.37 -11.87 2.28
C MET A 34 -0.12 -11.49 2.33
N ALA A 35 -0.54 -10.45 1.62
CA ALA A 35 -1.95 -10.11 1.49
C ALA A 35 -2.74 -11.19 0.73
N LYS A 36 -2.20 -11.76 -0.36
CA LYS A 36 -2.83 -12.91 -1.05
C LYS A 36 -2.96 -14.13 -0.15
N GLN A 37 -1.93 -14.42 0.66
CA GLN A 37 -2.00 -15.51 1.63
C GLN A 37 -3.06 -15.23 2.70
N ALA A 38 -3.08 -14.02 3.25
CA ALA A 38 -4.09 -13.62 4.24
C ALA A 38 -5.52 -13.73 3.69
N ILE A 39 -5.75 -13.38 2.42
CA ILE A 39 -7.06 -13.60 1.75
C ILE A 39 -7.44 -15.08 1.74
N ARG A 40 -6.52 -15.98 1.38
CA ARG A 40 -6.76 -17.44 1.42
C ARG A 40 -7.09 -17.93 2.83
N ASP A 41 -6.50 -17.29 3.83
CA ASP A 41 -6.73 -17.59 5.25
C ASP A 41 -7.98 -16.90 5.82
N GLY A 42 -8.77 -16.21 4.98
CA GLY A 42 -10.04 -15.59 5.37
C GLY A 42 -9.92 -14.18 5.96
N ALA A 43 -8.86 -13.43 5.63
CA ALA A 43 -8.70 -12.06 6.09
C ALA A 43 -9.88 -11.16 5.67
N ALA A 44 -10.37 -10.38 6.64
CA ALA A 44 -11.47 -9.45 6.41
C ALA A 44 -11.07 -8.28 5.51
N GLU A 45 -12.06 -7.67 4.86
CA GLU A 45 -11.89 -6.42 4.13
C GLU A 45 -11.26 -5.33 5.02
N GLY A 46 -10.36 -4.55 4.44
CA GLY A 46 -9.64 -3.50 5.14
C GLY A 46 -8.44 -3.99 5.94
N THR A 47 -8.15 -5.29 5.95
CA THR A 47 -6.91 -5.81 6.55
C THR A 47 -5.70 -5.16 5.87
N ILE A 48 -4.79 -4.63 6.69
CA ILE A 48 -3.52 -4.05 6.22
C ILE A 48 -2.40 -5.03 6.50
N VAL A 49 -1.55 -5.23 5.51
CA VAL A 49 -0.26 -5.91 5.65
C VAL A 49 0.85 -4.88 5.58
N ILE A 50 1.76 -4.88 6.54
CA ILE A 50 2.89 -3.95 6.61
C ILE A 50 4.19 -4.74 6.73
N ALA A 51 5.26 -4.24 6.14
CA ALA A 51 6.59 -4.76 6.39
C ALA A 51 7.64 -3.65 6.52
N ASP A 52 8.65 -3.89 7.35
CA ASP A 52 9.81 -2.98 7.43
C ASP A 52 10.75 -3.17 6.23
N HIS A 53 10.82 -4.40 5.69
CA HIS A 53 11.64 -4.71 4.54
C HIS A 53 10.99 -5.74 3.61
N GLN A 54 11.09 -5.48 2.30
CA GLN A 54 10.76 -6.42 1.23
C GLN A 54 12.02 -6.86 0.48
N THR A 55 12.27 -8.16 0.41
CA THR A 55 13.41 -8.72 -0.36
C THR A 55 13.11 -8.84 -1.85
N ALA A 56 11.83 -8.84 -2.23
CA ALA A 56 11.36 -8.98 -3.61
C ALA A 56 10.22 -8.00 -3.92
N GLY A 57 10.38 -6.73 -3.48
CA GLY A 57 9.42 -5.66 -3.74
C GLY A 57 9.14 -5.48 -5.24
N ARG A 58 7.87 -5.30 -5.60
CA ARG A 58 7.42 -5.23 -7.00
C ARG A 58 6.78 -3.88 -7.31
N GLY A 59 7.03 -3.43 -8.53
CA GLY A 59 6.30 -2.37 -9.20
C GLY A 59 5.57 -2.91 -10.43
N ARG A 60 4.92 -2.01 -11.16
CA ARG A 60 4.22 -2.33 -12.41
C ARG A 60 5.19 -2.87 -13.47
N LEU A 61 4.64 -3.66 -14.40
CA LEU A 61 5.37 -4.18 -15.57
C LEU A 61 6.65 -4.94 -15.20
N GLY A 62 6.61 -5.70 -14.09
CA GLY A 62 7.73 -6.54 -13.64
C GLY A 62 8.93 -5.78 -13.07
N ARG A 63 8.84 -4.45 -12.91
CA ARG A 63 9.92 -3.67 -12.29
C ARG A 63 10.05 -4.02 -10.81
N LYS A 64 11.25 -3.93 -10.26
CA LYS A 64 11.49 -4.07 -8.82
C LYS A 64 11.26 -2.75 -8.11
N TRP A 65 10.70 -2.81 -6.91
CA TRP A 65 10.73 -1.69 -5.96
C TRP A 65 11.89 -1.92 -5.00
N LEU A 66 12.84 -1.01 -4.97
CA LEU A 66 13.96 -1.05 -4.04
C LEU A 66 13.56 -0.35 -2.76
N SER A 67 13.69 -1.06 -1.64
CA SER A 67 13.41 -0.56 -0.30
C SER A 67 14.42 -1.14 0.67
N PRO A 68 15.62 -0.53 0.79
CA PRO A 68 16.53 -0.82 1.89
C PRO A 68 15.79 -0.82 3.24
N PRO A 69 16.27 -1.56 4.24
CA PRO A 69 15.68 -1.51 5.57
C PRO A 69 15.54 -0.07 6.09
N ASP A 70 14.44 0.22 6.79
CA ASP A 70 14.10 1.55 7.35
C ASP A 70 13.92 2.71 6.34
N SER A 71 14.00 2.48 5.03
CA SER A 71 13.93 3.56 4.03
C SER A 71 12.52 3.97 3.62
N SER A 72 11.57 3.04 3.73
CA SER A 72 10.27 3.16 3.09
C SER A 72 9.15 2.56 3.94
N ILE A 73 7.97 3.18 3.90
CA ILE A 73 6.73 2.56 4.35
C ILE A 73 6.26 1.60 3.25
N LEU A 74 6.11 0.32 3.59
CA LEU A 74 5.69 -0.73 2.67
C LEU A 74 4.40 -1.35 3.19
N LEU A 75 3.29 -1.19 2.48
CA LEU A 75 2.02 -1.74 2.92
C LEU A 75 1.15 -2.25 1.77
N SER A 76 0.20 -3.11 2.09
CA SER A 76 -0.84 -3.60 1.20
C SER A 76 -2.18 -3.61 1.92
N ILE A 77 -3.25 -3.19 1.25
CA ILE A 77 -4.60 -3.14 1.80
C ILE A 77 -5.49 -4.10 1.00
N ILE A 78 -6.18 -5.01 1.69
CA ILE A 78 -7.15 -5.93 1.09
C ILE A 78 -8.52 -5.23 1.00
N LEU A 79 -9.11 -5.18 -0.18
CA LEU A 79 -10.42 -4.57 -0.46
C LEU A 79 -11.30 -5.51 -1.30
N HIS A 80 -12.62 -5.33 -1.23
CA HIS A 80 -13.59 -6.07 -2.05
C HIS A 80 -14.44 -5.10 -2.88
N PRO A 81 -13.83 -4.36 -3.84
CA PRO A 81 -14.56 -3.40 -4.65
C PRO A 81 -15.51 -4.11 -5.62
N ASN A 82 -16.52 -3.42 -6.13
CA ASN A 82 -17.22 -3.87 -7.34
C ASN A 82 -16.44 -3.52 -8.62
N LEU A 83 -16.91 -4.00 -9.78
CA LEU A 83 -16.27 -3.75 -11.08
C LEU A 83 -16.11 -2.27 -11.43
N GLU A 84 -17.06 -1.42 -11.02
CA GLU A 84 -17.00 0.03 -11.31
C GLU A 84 -15.96 0.75 -10.44
N GLN A 85 -15.76 0.26 -9.22
CA GLN A 85 -14.82 0.81 -8.24
C GLN A 85 -13.37 0.40 -8.53
N LEU A 86 -13.15 -0.82 -9.02
CA LEU A 86 -11.82 -1.39 -9.22
C LEU A 86 -10.87 -0.48 -10.03
N PRO A 87 -11.26 0.10 -11.20
CA PRO A 87 -10.38 0.98 -11.96
C PRO A 87 -9.98 2.26 -11.21
N ARG A 88 -10.81 2.72 -10.27
CA ARG A 88 -10.61 3.98 -9.53
C ARG A 88 -9.63 3.82 -8.36
N LEU A 89 -9.42 2.60 -7.87
CA LEU A 89 -8.58 2.35 -6.68
C LEU A 89 -7.16 2.90 -6.83
N THR A 90 -6.55 2.73 -8.01
CA THR A 90 -5.19 3.25 -8.27
C THR A 90 -5.13 4.76 -8.07
N MET A 91 -6.12 5.48 -8.62
CA MET A 91 -6.18 6.94 -8.57
C MET A 91 -6.43 7.44 -7.15
N VAL A 92 -7.39 6.82 -6.45
CA VAL A 92 -7.74 7.17 -5.07
C VAL A 92 -6.54 6.93 -4.14
N ALA A 93 -5.83 5.82 -4.29
CA ALA A 93 -4.65 5.51 -3.49
C ALA A 93 -3.50 6.49 -3.76
N ALA A 94 -3.21 6.82 -5.02
CA ALA A 94 -2.17 7.80 -5.35
C ALA A 94 -2.51 9.20 -4.79
N LEU A 95 -3.78 9.60 -4.88
CA LEU A 95 -4.26 10.85 -4.30
C LEU A 95 -4.16 10.84 -2.77
N ALA A 96 -4.57 9.75 -2.11
CA ALA A 96 -4.48 9.62 -0.66
C ALA A 96 -3.03 9.71 -0.16
N VAL A 97 -2.07 9.14 -0.88
CA VAL A 97 -0.64 9.27 -0.58
C VAL A 97 -0.19 10.72 -0.72
N ALA A 98 -0.48 11.37 -1.85
CA ALA A 98 -0.11 12.76 -2.08
C ALA A 98 -0.69 13.68 -0.99
N GLN A 99 -1.98 13.58 -0.70
CA GLN A 99 -2.63 14.36 0.36
C GLN A 99 -2.04 14.09 1.75
N SER A 100 -1.65 12.85 2.04
CA SER A 100 -1.01 12.51 3.31
C SER A 100 0.37 13.15 3.44
N ILE A 101 1.17 13.14 2.37
CA ILE A 101 2.48 13.81 2.34
C ILE A 101 2.30 15.31 2.55
N GLU A 102 1.47 15.96 1.74
CA GLU A 102 1.21 17.41 1.83
C GLU A 102 0.77 17.80 3.24
N LYS A 103 -0.22 17.10 3.79
CA LYS A 103 -0.78 17.40 5.11
C LYS A 103 0.22 17.21 6.26
N LEU A 104 1.09 16.20 6.20
CA LEU A 104 2.01 15.86 7.29
C LEU A 104 3.33 16.60 7.22
N THR A 105 3.77 17.00 6.03
CA THR A 105 5.12 17.54 5.79
C THR A 105 5.12 18.97 5.26
N GLY A 106 4.01 19.44 4.67
CA GLY A 106 3.95 20.72 3.95
C GLY A 106 4.66 20.71 2.59
N LEU A 107 5.15 19.55 2.12
CA LEU A 107 5.73 19.42 0.78
C LEU A 107 4.63 19.47 -0.29
N GLU A 108 5.03 19.73 -1.55
CA GLU A 108 4.13 19.82 -2.71
C GLU A 108 4.22 18.57 -3.61
N PRO A 109 3.54 17.47 -3.27
CA PRO A 109 3.57 16.26 -4.09
C PRO A 109 2.75 16.43 -5.38
N ALA A 110 3.34 16.01 -6.49
CA ALA A 110 2.66 15.90 -7.78
C ALA A 110 2.34 14.43 -8.09
N ILE A 111 1.17 14.15 -8.66
CA ILE A 111 0.81 12.81 -9.12
C ILE A 111 1.20 12.67 -10.59
N LYS A 112 2.16 11.79 -10.88
CA LYS A 112 2.37 11.29 -12.23
C LYS A 112 1.37 10.18 -12.47
N TRP A 113 0.26 10.55 -13.09
CA TRP A 113 -0.85 9.62 -13.31
C TRP A 113 -0.41 8.36 -14.08
N PRO A 114 -0.97 7.19 -13.71
CA PRO A 114 -2.05 7.03 -12.73
C PRO A 114 -1.62 6.73 -11.28
N ASN A 115 -0.34 6.43 -11.02
CA ASN A 115 0.03 5.62 -9.87
C ASN A 115 1.34 6.00 -9.16
N ASP A 116 2.02 7.06 -9.60
CA ASP A 116 3.30 7.48 -9.03
C ASP A 116 3.13 8.86 -8.38
N VAL A 117 3.67 9.02 -7.17
CA VAL A 117 3.72 10.32 -6.48
C VAL A 117 5.16 10.82 -6.51
N LEU A 118 5.32 12.08 -6.88
CA LEU A 118 6.60 12.74 -7.08
C LEU A 118 6.71 13.98 -6.20
N ILE A 119 7.93 14.30 -5.78
CA ILE A 119 8.29 15.59 -5.17
C ILE A 119 9.48 16.12 -5.96
N ASP A 120 9.45 17.38 -6.38
CA ASP A 120 10.46 18.00 -7.25
C ASP A 120 10.81 17.16 -8.49
N GLY A 121 9.78 16.54 -9.09
CA GLY A 121 9.94 15.67 -10.27
C GLY A 121 10.57 14.30 -10.00
N LYS A 122 10.95 13.98 -8.76
CA LYS A 122 11.50 12.67 -8.36
C LYS A 122 10.43 11.81 -7.73
N LYS A 123 10.40 10.52 -8.06
CA LYS A 123 9.41 9.57 -7.55
C LYS A 123 9.67 9.26 -6.07
N VAL A 124 8.67 9.50 -5.23
CA VAL A 124 8.71 9.17 -3.78
C VAL A 124 7.77 8.03 -3.43
N SER A 125 6.71 7.80 -4.20
CA SER A 125 5.79 6.68 -3.96
C SER A 125 5.33 5.99 -5.24
N GLY A 126 5.04 4.71 -5.13
CA GLY A 126 4.36 3.93 -6.15
C GLY A 126 3.17 3.18 -5.58
N VAL A 127 2.07 3.22 -6.31
CA VAL A 127 0.86 2.42 -6.06
C VAL A 127 0.79 1.28 -7.08
N LEU A 128 0.44 0.09 -6.60
CA LEU A 128 0.20 -1.10 -7.41
C LEU A 128 -1.13 -1.74 -7.00
N ILE A 129 -1.98 -2.06 -7.98
CA ILE A 129 -3.21 -2.83 -7.75
C ILE A 129 -3.04 -4.22 -8.37
N GLU A 130 -3.32 -5.26 -7.60
CA GLU A 130 -3.52 -6.62 -8.10
C GLU A 130 -4.92 -7.08 -7.68
N SER A 131 -5.66 -7.76 -8.56
CA SER A 131 -7.05 -8.17 -8.31
C SER A 131 -7.32 -9.56 -8.85
N ASP A 132 -8.27 -10.26 -8.25
CA ASP A 132 -8.89 -11.47 -8.82
C ASP A 132 -10.31 -11.16 -9.29
N VAL A 133 -10.56 -11.36 -10.58
CA VAL A 133 -11.84 -11.07 -11.23
C VAL A 133 -12.32 -12.34 -11.92
N GLN A 134 -13.51 -12.80 -11.56
CA GLN A 134 -14.15 -14.00 -12.13
C GLN A 134 -15.52 -13.64 -12.68
N GLY A 135 -15.65 -13.63 -14.00
CA GLY A 135 -16.84 -13.12 -14.69
C GLY A 135 -17.09 -11.67 -14.30
N ASP A 136 -18.29 -11.40 -13.75
CA ASP A 136 -18.69 -10.06 -13.32
C ASP A 136 -18.41 -9.77 -11.84
N THR A 137 -17.71 -10.68 -11.14
CA THR A 137 -17.40 -10.53 -9.71
C THR A 137 -15.92 -10.24 -9.51
N VAL A 138 -15.63 -9.20 -8.73
CA VAL A 138 -14.27 -8.96 -8.21
C VAL A 138 -14.18 -9.66 -6.86
N ASN A 139 -13.43 -10.75 -6.79
CA ASN A 139 -13.26 -11.51 -5.56
C ASN A 139 -12.46 -10.73 -4.53
N TYR A 140 -11.44 -10.00 -4.97
CA TYR A 140 -10.67 -9.06 -4.16
C TYR A 140 -9.83 -8.11 -5.01
N ALA A 141 -9.39 -7.02 -4.39
CA ALA A 141 -8.31 -6.17 -4.86
C ALA A 141 -7.32 -5.92 -3.72
N ILE A 142 -6.03 -5.93 -4.04
CA ILE A 142 -4.94 -5.61 -3.13
C ILE A 142 -4.32 -4.29 -3.59
N VAL A 143 -4.37 -3.29 -2.73
CA VAL A 143 -3.75 -1.97 -2.95
C VAL A 143 -2.39 -1.97 -2.29
N GLY A 144 -1.33 -2.18 -3.06
CA GLY A 144 0.05 -2.04 -2.63
C GLY A 144 0.52 -0.59 -2.70
N ILE A 145 1.10 -0.10 -1.61
CA ILE A 145 1.69 1.24 -1.52
C ILE A 145 3.11 1.09 -0.98
N ALA A 146 4.06 1.68 -1.70
CA ALA A 146 5.42 1.86 -1.25
C ALA A 146 5.76 3.34 -1.26
N LEU A 147 6.17 3.90 -0.12
CA LEU A 147 6.47 5.32 0.05
C LEU A 147 7.85 5.46 0.69
N ASN A 148 8.77 6.15 0.00
CA ASN A 148 10.08 6.49 0.54
C ASN A 148 9.93 7.59 1.58
N VAL A 149 10.48 7.36 2.77
CA VAL A 149 10.44 8.30 3.90
C VAL A 149 11.84 8.65 4.41
N ASN A 150 12.80 7.73 4.27
CA ASN A 150 14.20 7.89 4.68
C ASN A 150 15.13 7.27 3.63
N LEU A 151 14.82 7.41 2.34
CA LEU A 151 15.67 6.92 1.26
C LEU A 151 16.64 8.03 0.82
N ASP A 152 17.93 7.77 0.96
CA ASP A 152 19.02 8.66 0.51
C ASP A 152 19.24 8.61 -1.01
#